data_AF-A0A7C3ZRF8-F1
#
_entry.id   AF-A0A7C3ZRF8-F1
#
_cell.length_a   1.000
_cell.length_b   1.000
_cell.length_c   1.000
_cell.angle_alpha   90.00
_cell.angle_beta   90.00
_cell.angle_gamma   90.00
#
_symmetry.space_group_name_H-M   'P 1'
#
loop_
_entity.id
_entity.type
_entity.pdbx_description
1 polymer ?
#
loop_
_entity_poly.entity_id
_entity_poly.type
_entity_poly.pdbx_seq_one_letter_code
_entity_poly.pdbx_strand_id
1 'polypeptide(L)'
;MRITLDIRKTVEQNAALYFDKAKKLKSKAKGAREAVGKFKSQLSALEAKKAAQPEVKKSELKEISSRHWYEKFRWFLSSEGYLCVGGRDAGTNELLIKKHTEPHDLICHTESPGSPFFIIKTEGTKPNPITVDEALQATASYSRGWKMGVAAMESYWVTPEQVSKEAQSGEFMQKGSFMVRGKRNAKSVPLKLAIGLLPDGRVMAGPETAIKKHCQKYMTLLQGTDRPSDAAKKIQKYIKGGDLDAIIRALPAGELKVVGA
;
A
#
# COMPACT_ATOMS: atom_id res chain seq x y z
N MET A 1 50.99 -10.46 -26.18
CA MET A 1 50.39 -9.38 -25.37
C MET A 1 50.98 -8.06 -25.82
N ARG A 2 50.18 -7.14 -26.37
CA ARG A 2 50.62 -5.79 -26.73
C ARG A 2 50.40 -4.87 -25.52
N ILE A 3 51.40 -4.07 -25.15
CA ILE A 3 51.35 -3.20 -23.97
C ILE A 3 51.53 -1.76 -24.44
N THR A 4 50.67 -0.86 -23.96
CA THR A 4 50.74 0.56 -24.31
C THR A 4 51.67 1.28 -23.32
N LEU A 5 52.74 1.88 -23.82
CA LEU A 5 53.69 2.63 -22.98
C LEU A 5 53.43 4.13 -23.09
N ASP A 6 53.55 4.87 -21.99
CA ASP A 6 53.55 6.33 -22.02
C ASP A 6 54.96 6.80 -22.34
N ILE A 7 55.14 7.43 -23.51
CA ILE A 7 56.42 7.94 -23.99
C ILE A 7 56.99 9.07 -23.13
N ARG A 8 56.17 9.69 -22.26
CA ARG A 8 56.59 10.75 -21.32
C ARG A 8 57.16 10.18 -20.02
N LYS A 9 57.22 8.87 -19.87
CA LYS A 9 57.70 8.17 -18.67
C LYS A 9 58.85 7.25 -19.03
N THR A 10 59.75 7.03 -18.07
CA THR A 10 60.84 6.08 -18.27
C THR A 10 60.30 4.65 -18.37
N VAL A 11 61.13 3.74 -18.88
CA VAL A 11 60.78 2.32 -19.01
C VAL A 11 60.44 1.73 -17.65
N GLU A 12 61.21 2.10 -16.61
CA GLU A 12 61.04 1.68 -15.23
C GLU A 12 59.73 2.20 -14.65
N GLN A 13 59.38 3.45 -14.93
CA GLN A 13 58.13 4.07 -14.48
C GLN A 13 56.90 3.42 -15.15
N ASN A 14 56.98 3.08 -16.44
CA ASN A 14 55.93 2.33 -17.12
C ASN A 14 55.80 0.91 -16.55
N ALA A 15 56.92 0.23 -16.30
CA ALA A 15 56.92 -1.11 -15.69
C ALA A 15 56.29 -1.10 -14.28
N ALA A 16 56.64 -0.11 -13.45
CA ALA A 16 56.07 0.07 -12.12
C ALA A 16 54.54 0.30 -12.17
N LEU A 17 54.06 1.12 -13.12
CA LEU A 17 52.62 1.35 -13.30
C LEU A 17 51.86 0.06 -13.61
N TYR A 18 52.40 -0.78 -14.51
CA TYR A 18 51.79 -2.06 -14.87
C TYR A 18 51.84 -3.06 -13.72
N PHE A 19 52.93 -3.07 -12.95
CA PHE A 19 53.07 -3.88 -11.76
C PHE A 19 52.03 -3.51 -10.69
N ASP A 20 51.84 -2.21 -10.43
CA ASP A 20 50.85 -1.71 -9.48
C ASP A 20 49.42 -1.99 -9.92
N LYS A 21 49.13 -1.84 -11.22
CA LYS A 21 47.83 -2.22 -11.80
C LYS A 21 47.56 -3.71 -11.62
N ALA A 22 48.55 -4.56 -11.92
CA ALA A 22 48.44 -6.01 -11.75
C ALA A 22 48.21 -6.38 -10.27
N LYS A 23 48.94 -5.75 -9.34
CA LYS A 23 48.78 -5.94 -7.89
C LYS A 23 47.38 -5.54 -7.41
N LYS A 24 46.85 -4.39 -7.87
CA LYS A 24 45.49 -3.93 -7.55
C LYS A 24 44.42 -4.87 -8.11
N LEU A 25 44.55 -5.31 -9.37
CA LEU A 25 43.61 -6.26 -9.99
C LEU A 25 43.62 -7.61 -9.26
N LYS A 26 44.81 -8.11 -8.87
CA LYS A 26 44.95 -9.35 -8.09
C LYS A 26 44.26 -9.24 -6.73
N SER A 27 44.42 -8.11 -6.03
CA SER A 27 43.73 -7.85 -4.75
C SER A 27 42.20 -7.80 -4.92
N LYS A 28 41.70 -7.09 -5.94
CA LYS A 28 40.25 -7.05 -6.25
C LYS A 28 39.68 -8.42 -6.60
N ALA A 29 40.40 -9.22 -7.39
CA ALA A 29 40.01 -10.59 -7.73
C ALA A 29 39.94 -11.50 -6.49
N LYS A 30 40.86 -11.32 -5.53
CA LYS A 30 40.81 -12.03 -4.24
C LYS A 30 39.57 -11.66 -3.44
N GLY A 31 39.30 -10.35 -3.27
CA GLY A 31 38.10 -9.87 -2.56
C GLY A 31 36.78 -10.34 -3.19
N ALA A 32 36.70 -10.37 -4.53
CA ALA A 32 35.53 -10.88 -5.24
C ALA A 32 35.31 -12.40 -4.98
N ARG A 33 36.37 -13.20 -4.97
CA ARG A 33 36.28 -14.64 -4.65
C ARG A 33 35.84 -14.89 -3.21
N GLU A 34 36.35 -14.10 -2.26
CA GLU A 34 35.94 -14.18 -0.85
C GLU A 34 34.47 -13.82 -0.67
N ALA A 35 33.97 -12.79 -1.38
CA ALA A 35 32.56 -12.42 -1.36
C ALA A 35 31.67 -13.56 -1.90
N VAL A 36 32.05 -14.18 -3.03
CA VAL A 36 31.33 -15.33 -3.59
C VAL A 36 31.32 -16.52 -2.61
N GLY A 37 32.43 -16.78 -1.91
CA GLY A 37 32.50 -17.81 -0.87
C GLY A 37 31.56 -17.53 0.32
N LYS A 38 31.50 -16.28 0.78
CA LYS A 38 30.55 -15.86 1.83
C LYS A 38 29.10 -16.01 1.37
N PHE A 39 28.76 -15.62 0.15
CA PHE A 39 27.41 -15.80 -0.37
C PHE A 39 27.02 -17.28 -0.51
N LYS A 40 27.93 -18.14 -0.98
CA LYS A 40 27.67 -19.59 -1.07
C LYS A 40 27.44 -20.24 0.29
N SER A 41 28.23 -19.87 1.30
CA SER A 41 28.04 -20.37 2.67
C SER A 41 26.78 -19.84 3.34
N GLN A 42 26.38 -18.59 3.05
CA GLN A 42 25.09 -18.05 3.50
C GLN A 42 23.91 -18.76 2.84
N LEU A 43 23.99 -19.04 1.53
CA LEU A 43 22.99 -19.81 0.80
C LEU A 43 22.83 -21.21 1.38
N SER A 44 23.92 -21.94 1.59
CA SER A 44 23.85 -23.29 2.16
C SER A 44 23.33 -23.29 3.60
N ALA A 45 23.66 -22.27 4.41
CA ALA A 45 23.09 -22.13 5.76
C ALA A 45 21.58 -21.81 5.74
N LEU A 46 21.11 -21.03 4.76
CA LEU A 46 19.69 -20.77 4.53
C LEU A 46 18.94 -22.02 4.05
N GLU A 47 19.55 -22.80 3.15
CA GLU A 47 19.01 -24.06 2.64
C GLU A 47 18.96 -25.13 3.73
N ALA A 48 20.02 -25.27 4.54
CA ALA A 48 20.03 -26.17 5.69
C ALA A 48 19.00 -25.76 6.75
N LYS A 49 18.80 -24.46 6.99
CA LYS A 49 17.71 -23.97 7.86
C LYS A 49 16.32 -24.24 7.27
N LYS A 50 16.16 -24.22 5.95
CA LYS A 50 14.91 -24.64 5.28
C LYS A 50 14.68 -26.16 5.39
N ALA A 51 15.74 -26.96 5.32
CA ALA A 51 15.66 -28.42 5.41
C ALA A 51 15.50 -28.93 6.86
N ALA A 52 16.01 -28.18 7.85
CA ALA A 52 15.91 -28.51 9.27
C ALA A 52 14.67 -27.92 9.97
N GLN A 53 13.89 -27.07 9.29
CA GLN A 53 12.53 -26.81 9.73
C GLN A 53 11.72 -28.08 9.45
N PRO A 54 11.03 -28.66 10.45
CA PRO A 54 10.08 -29.70 10.17
C PRO A 54 9.10 -29.16 9.12
N GLU A 55 8.77 -29.96 8.10
CA GLU A 55 7.58 -29.71 7.30
C GLU A 55 6.43 -29.55 8.29
N VAL A 56 6.08 -28.30 8.60
CA VAL A 56 4.94 -27.97 9.44
C VAL A 56 3.77 -28.66 8.76
N LYS A 57 3.23 -29.66 9.46
CA LYS A 57 2.17 -30.55 8.99
C LYS A 57 1.20 -29.75 8.12
N LYS A 58 1.24 -30.02 6.82
CA LYS A 58 0.34 -29.44 5.79
C LYS A 58 -1.15 -29.68 6.06
N SER A 59 -1.50 -30.37 7.14
CA SER A 59 -2.86 -30.75 7.50
C SER A 59 -3.65 -29.70 8.29
N GLU A 60 -3.04 -28.59 8.74
CA GLU A 60 -3.75 -27.43 9.31
C GLU A 60 -3.76 -26.21 8.37
N LEU A 61 -3.15 -26.33 7.18
CA LEU A 61 -3.14 -25.31 6.11
C LEU A 61 -4.38 -25.39 5.19
N LYS A 62 -5.52 -25.89 5.69
CA LYS A 62 -6.80 -25.68 5.02
C LYS A 62 -7.28 -24.29 5.43
N GLU A 63 -7.39 -23.38 4.44
CA GLU A 63 -7.82 -21.97 4.52
C GLU A 63 -6.74 -20.87 4.59
N ILE A 64 -5.56 -21.07 3.99
CA ILE A 64 -4.98 -19.91 3.27
C ILE A 64 -5.75 -19.81 1.95
N SER A 65 -7.00 -19.35 2.06
CA SER A 65 -7.79 -18.90 0.92
C SER A 65 -6.91 -17.98 0.09
N SER A 66 -6.89 -18.19 -1.22
CA SER A 66 -6.21 -17.33 -2.18
C SER A 66 -6.53 -15.87 -1.84
N ARG A 67 -5.56 -15.15 -1.26
CA ARG A 67 -5.75 -13.74 -0.88
C ARG A 67 -6.37 -13.00 -2.05
N HIS A 68 -7.49 -12.34 -1.82
CA HIS A 68 -8.12 -11.61 -2.90
C HIS A 68 -7.16 -10.54 -3.41
N TRP A 69 -7.20 -10.26 -4.71
CA TRP A 69 -6.28 -9.29 -5.32
C TRP A 69 -6.35 -7.91 -4.66
N TYR A 70 -7.52 -7.55 -4.07
CA TYR A 70 -7.78 -6.27 -3.44
C TYR A 70 -7.20 -6.14 -2.02
N GLU A 71 -6.83 -7.23 -1.35
CA GLU A 71 -6.28 -7.19 0.01
C GLU A 71 -4.90 -6.48 0.05
N LYS A 72 -4.26 -6.37 -1.13
CA LYS A 72 -3.05 -5.55 -1.31
C LYS A 72 -3.33 -4.03 -1.26
N PHE A 73 -4.58 -3.60 -1.32
CA PHE A 73 -5.09 -2.22 -1.22
C PHE A 73 -5.93 -2.00 0.05
N ARG A 74 -6.25 -0.74 0.38
CA ARG A 74 -7.31 -0.46 1.36
C ARG A 74 -8.62 -0.93 0.74
N TRP A 75 -9.47 -1.59 1.51
CA TRP A 75 -10.69 -2.13 0.96
C TRP A 75 -11.76 -2.26 2.04
N PHE A 76 -13.00 -2.19 1.60
CA PHE A 76 -14.18 -2.56 2.37
C PHE A 76 -15.31 -2.96 1.41
N LEU A 77 -16.30 -3.65 1.93
CA LEU A 77 -17.58 -3.86 1.24
C LEU A 77 -18.55 -2.79 1.72
N SER A 78 -19.19 -2.07 0.79
CA SER A 78 -20.23 -1.10 1.13
C SER A 78 -21.42 -1.79 1.83
N SER A 79 -22.30 -1.02 2.45
CA SER A 79 -23.52 -1.58 3.07
C SER A 79 -24.43 -2.33 2.09
N GLU A 80 -24.29 -2.07 0.79
CA GLU A 80 -24.98 -2.76 -0.31
C GLU A 80 -24.18 -3.94 -0.90
N GLY A 81 -22.93 -4.13 -0.47
CA GLY A 81 -22.06 -5.22 -0.92
C GLY A 81 -21.10 -4.87 -2.06
N TYR A 82 -21.06 -3.61 -2.51
CA TYR A 82 -20.10 -3.17 -3.51
C TYR A 82 -18.67 -3.20 -2.95
N LEU A 83 -17.72 -3.69 -3.75
CA LEU A 83 -16.32 -3.65 -3.37
C LEU A 83 -15.76 -2.23 -3.56
N CYS A 84 -15.36 -1.61 -2.47
CA CYS A 84 -14.68 -0.31 -2.47
C CYS A 84 -13.18 -0.52 -2.19
N VAL A 85 -12.32 -0.10 -3.11
CA VAL A 85 -10.87 -0.32 -3.04
C VAL A 85 -10.12 0.99 -3.19
N GLY A 86 -9.13 1.27 -2.34
CA GLY A 86 -8.32 2.48 -2.39
C GLY A 86 -6.82 2.20 -2.25
N GLY A 87 -5.99 2.96 -2.97
CA GLY A 87 -4.54 2.80 -2.85
C GLY A 87 -4.01 3.16 -1.45
N ARG A 88 -2.85 2.62 -1.10
CA ARG A 88 -2.15 2.92 0.17
C ARG A 88 -1.10 4.01 0.01
N ASP A 89 -0.61 4.18 -1.20
CA ASP A 89 0.47 5.08 -1.59
C ASP A 89 0.33 5.44 -3.07
N ALA A 90 1.22 6.31 -3.56
CA ALA A 90 1.24 6.74 -4.95
C ALA A 90 1.38 5.58 -5.96
N GLY A 91 2.18 4.55 -5.65
CA GLY A 91 2.41 3.44 -6.57
C GLY A 91 1.20 2.51 -6.68
N THR A 92 0.56 2.23 -5.55
CA THR A 92 -0.67 1.44 -5.47
C THR A 92 -1.87 2.20 -6.06
N ASN A 93 -1.96 3.53 -5.90
CA ASN A 93 -2.94 4.35 -6.62
C ASN A 93 -2.79 4.19 -8.14
N GLU A 94 -1.57 4.29 -8.68
CA GLU A 94 -1.36 4.09 -10.12
C GLU A 94 -1.74 2.69 -10.58
N LEU A 95 -1.36 1.67 -9.82
CA LEU A 95 -1.69 0.29 -10.13
C LEU A 95 -3.20 0.07 -10.15
N LEU A 96 -3.91 0.63 -9.17
CA LEU A 96 -5.35 0.50 -9.03
C LEU A 96 -6.05 1.17 -10.22
N ILE A 97 -5.73 2.44 -10.50
CA ILE A 97 -6.37 3.21 -11.57
C ILE A 97 -6.12 2.60 -12.95
N LYS A 98 -4.89 2.10 -13.21
CA LYS A 98 -4.53 1.58 -14.54
C LYS A 98 -4.95 0.14 -14.79
N LYS A 99 -4.98 -0.73 -13.77
CA LYS A 99 -5.18 -2.17 -13.96
C LYS A 99 -6.49 -2.72 -13.41
N HIS A 100 -7.19 -1.96 -12.57
CA HIS A 100 -8.34 -2.47 -11.82
C HIS A 100 -9.59 -1.58 -11.94
N THR A 101 -9.52 -0.48 -12.67
CA THR A 101 -10.67 0.36 -13.03
C THR A 101 -11.33 -0.16 -14.30
N GLU A 102 -12.65 -0.26 -14.28
CA GLU A 102 -13.49 -0.52 -15.45
C GLU A 102 -14.36 0.71 -15.77
N PRO A 103 -14.80 0.91 -17.03
CA PRO A 103 -15.51 2.13 -17.45
C PRO A 103 -16.77 2.49 -16.64
N HIS A 104 -17.44 1.49 -16.08
CA HIS A 104 -18.66 1.70 -15.27
C HIS A 104 -18.39 2.01 -13.79
N ASP A 105 -17.13 1.90 -13.35
CA ASP A 105 -16.77 2.14 -11.95
C ASP A 105 -16.89 3.61 -11.58
N LEU A 106 -16.91 3.91 -10.28
CA LEU A 106 -16.84 5.28 -9.78
C LEU A 106 -15.53 5.50 -9.04
N ILE A 107 -14.85 6.61 -9.32
CA ILE A 107 -13.59 6.97 -8.69
C ILE A 107 -13.83 8.13 -7.73
N CYS A 108 -13.42 7.96 -6.48
CA CYS A 108 -13.53 8.95 -5.41
C CYS A 108 -12.15 9.54 -5.07
N HIS A 109 -12.11 10.86 -4.84
CA HIS A 109 -10.91 11.59 -4.41
C HIS A 109 -11.32 12.84 -3.58
N THR A 110 -10.42 13.40 -2.77
CA THR A 110 -10.66 14.70 -2.10
C THR A 110 -10.35 15.87 -3.02
N GLU A 111 -10.94 17.04 -2.79
CA GLU A 111 -10.55 18.26 -3.54
C GLU A 111 -9.10 18.66 -3.24
N SER A 112 -8.68 18.49 -1.99
CA SER A 112 -7.28 18.66 -1.60
C SER A 112 -6.42 17.47 -2.04
N PRO A 113 -5.13 17.68 -2.40
CA PRO A 113 -4.25 16.56 -2.71
C PRO A 113 -3.96 15.68 -1.48
N GLY A 114 -3.53 14.44 -1.72
CA GLY A 114 -3.09 13.51 -0.68
C GLY A 114 -4.18 12.68 -0.04
N SER A 115 -5.33 12.52 -0.70
CA SER A 115 -6.19 11.36 -0.51
C SER A 115 -5.73 10.19 -1.38
N PRO A 116 -6.08 8.95 -1.00
CA PRO A 116 -6.08 7.85 -1.95
C PRO A 116 -7.11 8.08 -3.07
N PHE A 117 -6.92 7.42 -4.20
CA PHE A 117 -8.01 7.20 -5.15
C PHE A 117 -8.75 5.95 -4.70
N PHE A 118 -10.02 6.10 -4.33
CA PHE A 118 -10.91 4.97 -4.10
C PHE A 118 -11.72 4.67 -5.35
N ILE A 119 -12.01 3.40 -5.58
CA ILE A 119 -12.83 2.91 -6.67
C ILE A 119 -13.96 2.10 -6.08
N ILE A 120 -15.19 2.43 -6.47
CA ILE A 120 -16.38 1.61 -6.25
C ILE A 120 -16.48 0.69 -7.46
N LYS A 121 -16.28 -0.61 -7.26
CA LYS A 121 -16.48 -1.63 -8.30
C LYS A 121 -17.97 -1.83 -8.50
N THR A 122 -18.54 -1.27 -9.55
CA THR A 122 -20.01 -1.22 -9.74
C THR A 122 -20.55 -2.42 -10.51
N GLU A 123 -19.70 -3.11 -11.27
CA GLU A 123 -20.06 -4.26 -12.11
C GLU A 123 -21.24 -3.93 -13.06
N GLY A 124 -21.31 -2.68 -13.51
CA GLY A 124 -22.36 -2.17 -14.40
C GLY A 124 -23.67 -1.79 -13.73
N THR A 125 -23.80 -1.96 -12.40
CA THR A 125 -25.01 -1.60 -11.65
C THR A 125 -24.85 -0.27 -10.92
N LYS A 126 -25.88 0.58 -10.91
CA LYS A 126 -25.79 1.90 -10.29
C LYS A 126 -25.88 1.79 -8.76
N PRO A 127 -24.85 2.20 -7.99
CA PRO A 127 -24.91 2.18 -6.53
C PRO A 127 -25.89 3.23 -6.00
N ASN A 128 -26.52 2.96 -4.85
CA ASN A 128 -27.33 3.97 -4.17
C ASN A 128 -26.44 5.06 -3.55
N PRO A 129 -27.01 6.24 -3.23
CA PRO A 129 -26.25 7.34 -2.65
C PRO A 129 -25.46 6.97 -1.38
N ILE A 130 -25.95 6.00 -0.60
CA ILE A 130 -25.26 5.54 0.61
C ILE A 130 -23.90 4.90 0.32
N THR A 131 -23.79 4.06 -0.73
CA THR A 131 -22.50 3.45 -1.12
C THR A 131 -21.51 4.51 -1.59
N VAL A 132 -21.99 5.54 -2.29
CA VAL A 132 -21.15 6.66 -2.71
C VAL A 132 -20.68 7.46 -1.49
N ASP A 133 -21.59 7.79 -0.57
CA ASP A 133 -21.26 8.49 0.68
C ASP A 133 -20.23 7.73 1.52
N GLU A 134 -20.37 6.41 1.60
CA GLU A 134 -19.42 5.51 2.24
C GLU A 134 -18.03 5.61 1.58
N ALA A 135 -17.95 5.48 0.26
CA ALA A 135 -16.67 5.59 -0.46
C ALA A 135 -16.03 6.98 -0.30
N LEU A 136 -16.82 8.05 -0.31
CA LEU A 136 -16.34 9.42 -0.07
C LEU A 136 -15.79 9.57 1.36
N GLN A 137 -16.51 9.08 2.38
CA GLN A 137 -16.05 9.10 3.76
C GLN A 137 -14.74 8.33 3.93
N ALA A 138 -14.60 7.15 3.31
CA ALA A 138 -13.36 6.39 3.32
C ALA A 138 -12.21 7.17 2.68
N THR A 139 -12.47 7.78 1.52
CA THR A 139 -11.50 8.61 0.79
C THR A 139 -10.98 9.77 1.65
N ALA A 140 -11.90 10.52 2.26
CA ALA A 140 -11.57 11.63 3.16
C ALA A 140 -10.78 11.15 4.39
N SER A 141 -11.23 10.06 5.02
CA SER A 141 -10.64 9.56 6.27
C SER A 141 -9.25 8.95 6.10
N TYR A 142 -8.94 8.44 4.91
CA TYR A 142 -7.59 7.97 4.58
C TYR A 142 -6.69 9.05 3.98
N SER A 143 -7.18 10.28 3.85
CA SER A 143 -6.41 11.40 3.33
C SER A 143 -5.51 12.04 4.38
N ARG A 144 -4.72 13.03 3.95
CA ARG A 144 -3.94 13.90 4.85
C ARG A 144 -4.80 14.65 5.87
N GLY A 145 -6.10 14.85 5.62
CA GLY A 145 -7.00 15.49 6.59
C GLY A 145 -7.03 14.78 7.93
N TRP A 146 -6.91 13.45 7.95
CA TRP A 146 -6.86 12.70 9.20
C TRP A 146 -5.68 13.12 10.07
N LYS A 147 -4.49 13.27 9.47
CA LYS A 147 -3.29 13.75 10.17
C LYS A 147 -3.44 15.19 10.65
N MET A 148 -4.17 16.00 9.90
CA MET A 148 -4.41 17.41 10.23
C MET A 148 -5.48 17.59 11.31
N GLY A 149 -6.24 16.55 11.65
CA GLY A 149 -7.30 16.67 12.65
C GLY A 149 -8.53 17.44 12.20
N VAL A 150 -8.75 17.52 10.89
CA VAL A 150 -9.98 18.15 10.39
C VAL A 150 -11.18 17.24 10.62
N ALA A 151 -12.30 17.82 11.05
CA ALA A 151 -13.51 17.04 11.35
C ALA A 151 -14.21 16.53 10.08
N ALA A 152 -14.14 17.28 8.99
CA ALA A 152 -14.76 16.96 7.72
C ALA A 152 -13.93 17.48 6.54
N MET A 153 -14.09 16.87 5.37
CA MET A 153 -13.47 17.30 4.13
C MET A 153 -14.43 17.15 2.96
N GLU A 154 -14.27 18.03 1.97
CA GLU A 154 -14.92 17.86 0.67
C GLU A 154 -14.23 16.74 -0.13
N SER A 155 -15.05 15.76 -0.51
CA SER A 155 -14.68 14.67 -1.41
C SER A 155 -15.64 14.64 -2.57
N TYR A 156 -15.16 14.15 -3.71
CA TYR A 156 -15.96 14.03 -4.91
C TYR A 156 -15.81 12.67 -5.57
N TRP A 157 -16.77 12.33 -6.44
CA TRP A 157 -16.66 11.20 -7.34
C TRP A 157 -16.80 11.60 -8.81
N VAL A 158 -16.16 10.82 -9.66
CA VAL A 158 -16.12 10.96 -11.13
C VAL A 158 -16.10 9.60 -11.80
N THR A 159 -16.38 9.57 -13.10
CA THR A 159 -16.21 8.36 -13.91
C THR A 159 -14.75 8.21 -14.39
N PRO A 160 -14.32 7.01 -14.81
CA PRO A 160 -12.96 6.74 -15.25
C PRO A 160 -12.50 7.60 -16.43
N GLU A 161 -13.42 7.94 -17.34
CA GLU A 161 -13.15 8.76 -18.53
C GLU A 161 -12.71 10.19 -18.16
N GLN A 162 -13.07 10.64 -16.96
CA GLN A 162 -12.70 11.94 -16.44
C GLN A 162 -11.28 11.98 -15.86
N VAL A 163 -10.65 10.82 -15.67
CA VAL A 163 -9.34 10.69 -15.00
C VAL A 163 -8.24 10.48 -16.04
N SER A 164 -7.33 11.45 -16.16
CA SER A 164 -6.20 11.42 -17.09
C SER A 164 -4.85 11.56 -16.38
N LYS A 165 -3.80 10.97 -16.96
CA LYS A 165 -2.40 11.17 -16.53
C LYS A 165 -1.71 12.31 -17.30
N GLU A 166 -2.39 12.92 -18.25
CA GLU A 166 -1.89 14.05 -19.02
C GLU A 166 -2.12 15.35 -18.23
N ALA A 167 -1.02 16.02 -17.86
CA ALA A 167 -1.10 17.38 -17.34
C ALA A 167 -1.55 18.36 -18.43
N GLN A 168 -1.87 19.60 -18.03
CA GLN A 168 -1.92 20.70 -18.98
C GLN A 168 -0.51 20.94 -19.55
N SER A 169 -0.47 21.30 -20.84
CA SER A 169 0.71 21.45 -21.70
C SER A 169 2.02 21.78 -20.97
N GLY A 170 2.97 20.84 -20.96
CA GLY A 170 4.37 21.06 -20.58
C GLY A 170 4.77 20.65 -19.16
N GLU A 171 3.82 20.34 -18.27
CA GLU A 171 4.13 19.93 -16.89
C GLU A 171 4.14 18.40 -16.72
N PHE A 172 5.07 17.88 -15.90
CA PHE A 172 5.09 16.47 -15.53
C PHE A 172 4.24 16.23 -14.29
N MET A 173 3.28 15.30 -14.36
CA MET A 173 2.53 14.87 -13.18
C MET A 173 3.41 14.03 -12.25
N GLN A 174 3.32 14.30 -10.95
CA GLN A 174 3.94 13.46 -9.94
C GLN A 174 3.37 12.04 -9.98
N LYS A 175 4.18 11.06 -9.57
CA LYS A 175 3.77 9.66 -9.48
C LYS A 175 2.53 9.54 -8.58
N GLY A 176 1.52 8.82 -9.04
CA GLY A 176 0.26 8.61 -8.30
C GLY A 176 -0.74 9.76 -8.35
N SER A 177 -0.44 10.84 -9.08
CA SER A 177 -1.38 11.93 -9.33
C SER A 177 -2.10 11.73 -10.66
N PHE A 178 -3.37 12.14 -10.71
CA PHE A 178 -4.20 12.13 -11.91
C PHE A 178 -4.98 13.42 -12.00
N MET A 179 -5.16 13.91 -13.22
CA MET A 179 -5.96 15.08 -13.54
C MET A 179 -7.42 14.65 -13.71
N VAL A 180 -8.32 15.29 -12.99
CA VAL A 180 -9.76 15.06 -13.10
C VAL A 180 -10.40 16.20 -13.89
N ARG A 181 -10.96 15.88 -15.05
CA ARG A 181 -11.59 16.82 -16.00
C ARG A 181 -13.13 16.77 -15.91
N GLY A 182 -13.76 17.88 -16.26
CA GLY A 182 -15.23 17.99 -16.30
C GLY A 182 -15.88 18.21 -14.92
N LYS A 183 -17.19 17.99 -14.86
CA LYS A 183 -18.00 18.23 -13.65
C LYS A 183 -17.70 17.15 -12.60
N ARG A 184 -17.48 17.61 -11.36
CA ARG A 184 -17.30 16.76 -10.18
C ARG A 184 -18.56 16.80 -9.34
N ASN A 185 -18.93 15.67 -8.75
CA ASN A 185 -20.00 15.62 -7.77
C ASN A 185 -19.35 15.59 -6.38
N ALA A 186 -19.40 16.72 -5.67
CA ALA A 186 -18.72 16.90 -4.40
C ALA A 186 -19.70 16.88 -3.22
N LYS A 187 -19.21 16.40 -2.07
CA LYS A 187 -19.94 16.41 -0.81
C LYS A 187 -18.95 16.55 0.35
N SER A 188 -19.35 17.30 1.37
CA SER A 188 -18.62 17.34 2.64
C SER A 188 -18.94 16.09 3.46
N VAL A 189 -17.90 15.36 3.86
CA VAL A 189 -18.03 14.10 4.61
C VAL A 189 -17.17 14.16 5.89
N PRO A 190 -17.67 13.62 7.02
CA PRO A 190 -16.91 13.60 8.26
C PRO A 190 -15.80 12.55 8.19
N LEU A 191 -14.64 12.87 8.79
CA LEU A 191 -13.52 11.96 8.90
C LEU A 191 -13.77 10.99 10.07
N LYS A 192 -14.30 9.83 9.72
CA LYS A 192 -14.70 8.79 10.66
C LYS A 192 -14.64 7.44 9.96
N LEU A 193 -14.07 6.47 10.64
CA LEU A 193 -14.03 5.08 10.16
C LEU A 193 -14.50 4.16 11.27
N ALA A 194 -14.68 2.90 10.94
CA ALA A 194 -14.79 1.80 11.86
C ALA A 194 -13.91 0.65 11.37
N ILE A 195 -13.63 -0.28 12.26
CA ILE A 195 -12.87 -1.49 11.98
C ILE A 195 -13.52 -2.68 12.68
N GLY A 196 -13.62 -3.79 11.98
CA GLY A 196 -14.22 -5.01 12.51
C GLY A 196 -13.64 -6.26 11.86
N LEU A 197 -14.15 -7.40 12.32
CA LEU A 197 -13.81 -8.71 11.80
C LEU A 197 -14.98 -9.27 11.00
N LEU A 198 -14.69 -9.69 9.77
CA LEU A 198 -15.63 -10.46 8.96
C LEU A 198 -15.80 -11.88 9.52
N PRO A 199 -16.89 -12.59 9.17
CA PRO A 199 -17.12 -13.97 9.61
C PRO A 199 -15.99 -14.94 9.21
N ASP A 200 -15.27 -14.64 8.13
CA ASP A 200 -14.12 -15.40 7.64
C ASP A 200 -12.78 -15.03 8.30
N GLY A 201 -12.82 -14.19 9.34
CA GLY A 201 -11.63 -13.78 10.11
C GLY A 201 -10.80 -12.67 9.47
N ARG A 202 -11.20 -12.11 8.32
CA ARG A 202 -10.50 -10.98 7.71
C ARG A 202 -10.86 -9.66 8.39
N VAL A 203 -9.86 -8.79 8.49
CA VAL A 203 -10.02 -7.44 9.04
C VAL A 203 -10.52 -6.51 7.94
N MET A 204 -11.63 -5.83 8.21
CA MET A 204 -12.20 -4.82 7.32
C MET A 204 -12.27 -3.48 8.04
N ALA A 205 -11.82 -2.41 7.37
CA ALA A 205 -11.90 -1.05 7.88
C ALA A 205 -12.48 -0.12 6.81
N GLY A 206 -13.40 0.74 7.21
CA GLY A 206 -14.21 1.54 6.31
C GLY A 206 -15.23 2.39 7.06
N PRO A 207 -16.20 2.97 6.36
CA PRO A 207 -17.31 3.73 6.94
C PRO A 207 -18.10 2.91 7.96
N GLU A 208 -18.59 3.55 9.02
CA GLU A 208 -19.27 2.85 10.11
C GLU A 208 -20.52 2.09 9.64
N THR A 209 -21.28 2.65 8.70
CA THR A 209 -22.48 2.02 8.12
C THR A 209 -22.16 0.72 7.39
N ALA A 210 -21.07 0.70 6.62
CA ALA A 210 -20.57 -0.48 5.93
C ALA A 210 -20.08 -1.54 6.93
N ILE A 211 -19.27 -1.14 7.93
CA ILE A 211 -18.73 -2.09 8.91
C ILE A 211 -19.84 -2.70 9.76
N LYS A 212 -20.83 -1.92 10.20
CA LYS A 212 -22.01 -2.41 10.94
C LYS A 212 -22.77 -3.51 10.19
N LYS A 213 -22.81 -3.43 8.86
CA LYS A 213 -23.54 -4.39 8.03
C LYS A 213 -22.87 -5.76 7.97
N HIS A 214 -21.54 -5.79 7.97
CA HIS A 214 -20.75 -6.98 7.67
C HIS A 214 -20.03 -7.58 8.88
N CYS A 215 -19.79 -6.80 9.94
CA CYS A 215 -19.01 -7.21 11.10
C CYS A 215 -19.88 -7.24 12.36
N GLN A 216 -19.92 -8.39 13.05
CA GLN A 216 -20.67 -8.52 14.32
C GLN A 216 -20.06 -7.69 15.45
N LYS A 217 -18.72 -7.59 15.48
CA LYS A 217 -17.97 -6.78 16.44
C LYS A 217 -17.11 -5.80 15.68
N TYR A 218 -17.24 -4.53 16.04
CA TYR A 218 -16.46 -3.46 15.46
C TYR A 218 -16.18 -2.38 16.50
N MET A 219 -15.20 -1.54 16.19
CA MET A 219 -14.91 -0.33 16.94
C MET A 219 -14.88 0.86 15.99
N THR A 220 -15.27 2.01 16.50
CA THR A 220 -15.24 3.26 15.77
C THR A 220 -13.87 3.92 15.92
N LEU A 221 -13.34 4.43 14.82
CA LEU A 221 -12.09 5.15 14.73
C LEU A 221 -12.40 6.64 14.51
N LEU A 222 -11.86 7.47 15.40
CA LEU A 222 -11.89 8.92 15.31
C LEU A 222 -10.47 9.45 15.32
N GLN A 223 -10.27 10.70 14.91
CA GLN A 223 -9.01 11.37 15.14
C GLN A 223 -8.79 11.56 16.65
N GLY A 224 -7.54 11.44 17.09
CA GLY A 224 -7.17 11.47 18.50
C GLY A 224 -5.66 11.39 18.66
N THR A 225 -5.21 10.90 19.81
CA THR A 225 -3.79 10.95 20.23
C THR A 225 -3.13 9.58 20.41
N ASP A 226 -3.88 8.47 20.30
CA ASP A 226 -3.27 7.14 20.39
C ASP A 226 -2.45 6.85 19.13
N ARG A 227 -1.28 6.24 19.32
CA ARG A 227 -0.47 5.72 18.22
C ARG A 227 -1.17 4.52 17.57
N PRO A 228 -1.00 4.30 16.25
CA PRO A 228 -1.57 3.14 15.54
C PRO A 228 -1.29 1.78 16.19
N SER A 229 -0.09 1.58 16.74
CA SER A 229 0.29 0.33 17.42
C SER A 229 -0.54 0.08 18.67
N ASP A 230 -0.84 1.12 19.44
CA ASP A 230 -1.54 1.04 20.72
C ASP A 230 -3.04 0.90 20.47
N ALA A 231 -3.58 1.66 19.51
CA ALA A 231 -4.93 1.50 19.00
C ALA A 231 -5.17 0.07 18.45
N ALA A 232 -4.25 -0.48 17.66
CA ALA A 232 -4.38 -1.82 17.08
C ALA A 232 -4.48 -2.91 18.16
N LYS A 233 -3.69 -2.83 19.24
CA LYS A 233 -3.78 -3.76 20.38
C LYS A 233 -5.13 -3.65 21.10
N LYS A 234 -5.64 -2.42 21.29
CA LYS A 234 -6.98 -2.20 21.88
C LYS A 234 -8.07 -2.82 21.00
N ILE A 235 -8.00 -2.61 19.69
CA ILE A 235 -8.93 -3.19 18.70
C ILE A 235 -8.88 -4.72 18.73
N GLN A 236 -7.69 -5.31 18.62
CA GLN A 236 -7.51 -6.76 18.60
C GLN A 236 -8.10 -7.43 19.85
N LYS A 237 -7.87 -6.84 21.03
CA LYS A 237 -8.43 -7.32 22.29
C LYS A 237 -9.96 -7.26 22.32
N TYR A 238 -10.56 -6.21 21.74
CA TYR A 238 -12.01 -6.03 21.71
C TYR A 238 -12.69 -6.97 20.71
N ILE A 239 -12.22 -7.01 19.47
CA ILE A 239 -12.80 -7.87 18.42
C ILE A 239 -12.47 -9.35 18.62
N LYS A 240 -11.52 -9.68 19.52
CA LYS A 240 -11.08 -11.03 19.87
C LYS A 240 -10.66 -11.85 18.64
N GLY A 241 -9.90 -11.24 17.74
CA GLY A 241 -9.45 -11.85 16.51
C GLY A 241 -8.72 -10.87 15.60
N GLY A 242 -8.40 -11.32 14.39
CA GLY A 242 -7.64 -10.55 13.42
C GLY A 242 -6.14 -10.54 13.72
N ASP A 243 -5.36 -10.69 12.66
CA ASP A 243 -3.91 -10.52 12.71
C ASP A 243 -3.55 -9.05 13.04
N LEU A 244 -2.57 -8.84 13.92
CA LEU A 244 -2.23 -7.51 14.41
C LEU A 244 -1.69 -6.62 13.28
N ASP A 245 -0.89 -7.19 12.36
CA ASP A 245 -0.35 -6.46 11.22
C ASP A 245 -1.46 -6.09 10.23
N ALA A 246 -2.44 -6.97 10.02
CA ALA A 246 -3.63 -6.68 9.23
C ALA A 246 -4.44 -5.52 9.83
N ILE A 247 -4.62 -5.47 11.15
CA ILE A 247 -5.28 -4.37 11.86
C ILE A 247 -4.52 -3.06 11.64
N ILE A 248 -3.22 -3.03 11.93
CA ILE A 248 -2.37 -1.83 11.75
C ILE A 248 -2.44 -1.33 10.31
N ARG A 249 -2.38 -2.23 9.33
CA ARG A 249 -2.43 -1.92 7.90
C ARG A 249 -3.79 -1.38 7.44
N ALA A 250 -4.86 -1.65 8.19
CA ALA A 250 -6.21 -1.16 7.91
C ALA A 250 -6.46 0.25 8.49
N LEU A 251 -5.67 0.68 9.48
CA LEU A 251 -5.80 1.98 10.12
C LEU A 251 -5.46 3.16 9.19
N PRO A 252 -6.04 4.35 9.43
CA PRO A 252 -5.60 5.57 8.78
C PRO A 252 -4.20 5.96 9.23
N ALA A 253 -3.50 6.72 8.39
CA ALA A 253 -2.16 7.18 8.72
C ALA A 253 -2.25 8.39 9.65
N GLY A 254 -1.80 8.26 10.89
CA GLY A 254 -1.83 9.33 11.89
C GLY A 254 -2.21 8.79 13.27
N GLU A 255 -2.32 9.68 14.25
CA GLU A 255 -2.87 9.34 15.55
C GLU A 255 -4.39 9.19 15.45
N LEU A 256 -4.96 8.37 16.34
CA LEU A 256 -6.37 8.07 16.34
C LEU A 256 -6.87 7.83 17.77
N LYS A 257 -8.19 7.78 17.93
CA LYS A 257 -8.86 7.33 19.13
C LYS A 257 -9.83 6.24 18.74
N VAL A 258 -9.80 5.15 19.50
CA VAL A 258 -10.73 4.03 19.31
C VAL A 258 -11.85 4.17 20.34
N VAL A 259 -13.08 4.14 19.87
CA VAL A 259 -14.29 4.21 20.69
C VAL A 259 -15.03 2.89 20.53
N GLY A 260 -15.36 2.24 21.66
CA GLY A 260 -16.23 1.07 21.66
C GLY A 260 -17.61 1.46 21.16
N ALA A 261 -18.15 0.66 20.24
CA ALA A 261 -19.53 0.76 19.80
C ALA A 261 -20.48 0.13 20.82
#